data_AF-A0A965R496-F1
#
_entry.id   AF-A0A965R496-F1
#
_cell.length_a   1.000
_cell.length_b   1.000
_cell.length_c   1.000
_cell.angle_alpha   90.00
_cell.angle_beta   90.00
_cell.angle_gamma   90.00
#
_symmetry.space_group_name_H-M   'P 1'
#
loop_
_entity.id
_entity.type
_entity.pdbx_description
1 polymer ?
#
loop_
_entity_poly.entity_id
_entity_poly.type
_entity_poly.pdbx_seq_one_letter_code
_entity_poly.pdbx_strand_id
1 'polypeptide(L)' 'PTQYLFGKHTVFGEVADESSRHVVDLIAKVPTDGRDRPLTDVVIESITVTPAE' A
#
# COMPACT_ATOMS: atom_id res chain seq x y z
N PRO A 1 8.96 -2.34 11.00
CA PRO A 1 9.02 -0.88 10.71
C PRO A 1 10.32 -0.55 9.94
N THR A 2 10.29 0.44 9.04
CA THR A 2 11.36 0.74 8.05
C THR A 2 12.06 2.07 8.34
N GLN A 3 12.57 2.24 9.57
CA GLN A 3 13.13 3.52 10.06
C GLN A 3 14.31 4.05 9.22
N TYR A 4 15.05 3.17 8.52
CA TYR A 4 16.16 3.56 7.63
C TYR A 4 15.73 4.40 6.42
N LEU A 5 14.41 4.54 6.18
CA LEU A 5 13.82 5.39 5.14
C LEU A 5 13.50 6.82 5.63
N PHE A 6 13.52 7.07 6.94
CA PHE A 6 13.19 8.39 7.50
C PHE A 6 14.12 9.48 6.95
N GLY A 7 13.54 10.59 6.51
CA GLY A 7 14.26 11.69 5.85
C GLY A 7 14.70 11.41 4.40
N LYS A 8 14.57 10.17 3.91
CA LYS A 8 14.88 9.80 2.51
C LYS A 8 13.62 9.68 1.63
N HIS A 9 12.46 9.42 2.24
CA HIS A 9 11.16 9.33 1.57
C HIS A 9 10.12 10.14 2.36
N THR A 10 9.42 11.05 1.69
CA THR A 10 8.41 11.91 2.30
C THR A 10 7.19 11.09 2.71
N VAL A 11 6.84 11.13 4.00
CA VAL A 11 5.58 10.57 4.50
C VAL A 11 4.50 11.65 4.35
N PHE A 12 3.42 11.34 3.62
CA PHE A 12 2.33 12.29 3.32
C PHE A 12 0.93 11.78 3.67
N GLY A 13 0.81 10.57 4.23
CA GLY A 13 -0.48 9.99 4.61
C GLY A 13 -0.29 8.63 5.28
N GLU A 14 -1.39 8.09 5.80
CA GLU A 14 -1.46 6.77 6.41
C GLU A 14 -2.75 6.05 6.03
N VAL A 15 -2.77 4.72 6.17
CA VAL A 15 -3.99 3.93 6.05
C VAL A 15 -4.75 4.02 7.37
N ALA A 16 -5.86 4.77 7.38
CA ALA A 16 -6.60 5.09 8.59
C ALA A 16 -7.32 3.88 9.20
N ASP A 17 -8.08 3.13 8.39
CA ASP A 17 -8.96 2.07 8.88
C ASP A 17 -8.27 0.70 9.00
N GLU A 18 -8.67 -0.09 9.99
CA GLU A 18 -8.16 -1.45 10.19
C GLU A 18 -8.53 -2.40 9.05
N SER A 19 -9.76 -2.29 8.53
CA SER A 19 -10.20 -3.07 7.35
C SER A 19 -9.33 -2.78 6.14
N SER A 20 -9.00 -1.51 5.91
CA SER A 20 -8.11 -1.07 4.83
C SER A 20 -6.68 -1.57 5.04
N ARG A 21 -6.17 -1.58 6.28
CA ARG A 21 -4.86 -2.18 6.60
C ARG A 21 -4.84 -3.68 6.31
N HIS A 22 -5.92 -4.39 6.63
CA HIS A 22 -6.02 -5.82 6.34
C HIS A 22 -5.95 -6.11 4.83
N VAL A 23 -6.58 -5.27 4.00
CA VAL A 23 -6.48 -5.39 2.53
C VAL A 23 -5.02 -5.21 2.06
N VAL A 24 -4.29 -4.24 2.61
CA VAL A 24 -2.86 -4.05 2.31
C VAL A 24 -2.04 -5.28 2.73
N ASP A 25 -2.31 -5.86 3.89
CA ASP A 25 -1.62 -7.07 4.36
C ASP A 25 -1.90 -8.29 3.47
N LEU A 26 -3.10 -8.40 2.90
CA LEU A 26 -3.45 -9.44 1.94
C LEU A 26 -2.71 -9.23 0.61
N ILE A 27 -2.69 -7.99 0.10
CA ILE A 27 -1.96 -7.64 -1.13
C ILE A 27 -0.47 -7.95 -0.98
N ALA A 28 0.13 -7.65 0.18
CA ALA A 28 1.54 -7.92 0.44
C ALA A 28 1.91 -9.43 0.42
N LYS A 29 0.92 -10.33 0.47
CA LYS A 29 1.10 -11.79 0.50
C LYS A 29 0.73 -12.49 -0.81
N VAL A 30 0.34 -11.75 -1.85
CA VAL A 30 0.01 -12.37 -3.14
C VAL A 30 1.25 -13.06 -3.73
N PRO A 31 1.09 -14.16 -4.50
CA PRO A 31 2.20 -14.80 -5.18
C PRO A 31 2.91 -13.83 -6.15
N THR A 32 4.24 -13.80 -6.09
CA THR A 32 5.09 -12.94 -6.95
C THR A 32 6.08 -13.78 -7.78
N ASP A 33 6.63 -13.18 -8.82
CA ASP A 33 7.76 -13.71 -9.57
C ASP A 33 9.11 -13.40 -8.89
N GLY A 34 10.23 -13.80 -9.51
CA GLY A 34 11.57 -13.55 -8.98
C GLY A 34 12.02 -12.08 -9.00
N ARG A 35 11.17 -11.13 -9.40
CA ARG A 35 11.41 -9.68 -9.40
C ARG A 35 10.42 -8.95 -8.49
N ASP A 36 9.76 -9.68 -7.59
CA ASP A 36 8.71 -9.19 -6.69
C ASP A 36 7.45 -8.65 -7.40
N ARG A 37 7.27 -8.96 -8.69
CA ARG A 37 6.04 -8.60 -9.41
C ARG A 37 4.93 -9.61 -9.11
N PRO A 38 3.70 -9.19 -8.75
CA PRO A 38 2.57 -10.10 -8.60
C PRO A 38 2.33 -10.96 -9.84
N LEU A 39 2.05 -12.26 -9.65
CA LEU A 39 1.70 -13.18 -10.74
C LEU A 39 0.33 -12.86 -11.34
N THR A 40 -0.58 -12.38 -10.50
CA THR A 40 -1.86 -11.82 -10.90
C THR A 40 -1.82 -10.32 -10.64
N ASP A 41 -2.15 -9.51 -11.65
CA ASP A 41 -2.10 -8.05 -11.52
C ASP A 41 -3.04 -7.55 -10.41
N VAL A 42 -2.50 -6.75 -9.49
CA VAL A 42 -3.26 -6.02 -8.46
C VAL A 42 -3.47 -4.60 -8.97
N VAL A 43 -4.65 -4.33 -9.51
CA VAL A 43 -4.95 -3.08 -10.25
C VAL A 43 -5.70 -2.09 -9.36
N ILE A 44 -5.27 -0.83 -9.37
CA ILE A 44 -6.03 0.28 -8.79
C ILE A 44 -7.04 0.74 -9.85
N GLU A 45 -8.32 0.44 -9.66
CA GLU A 45 -9.37 0.74 -10.64
C GLU A 45 -9.79 2.21 -10.61
N SER A 46 -9.84 2.82 -9.43
CA SER A 46 -10.20 4.22 -9.24
C SER A 46 -9.64 4.78 -7.93
N ILE A 47 -9.59 6.11 -7.83
CA ILE A 47 -9.21 6.83 -6.61
C ILE A 47 -10.24 7.93 -6.39
N THR A 48 -10.81 7.99 -5.19
CA THR A 48 -11.74 9.05 -4.78
C THR A 48 -11.06 9.94 -3.74
N VAL A 49 -11.14 11.25 -3.92
CA VAL A 49 -10.59 12.24 -3.00
C VAL A 49 -11.75 13.04 -2.42
N THR A 50 -11.88 13.03 -1.10
CA THR A 50 -12.84 13.85 -0.37
C THR A 50 -12.14 15.06 0.26
N PRO A 51 -12.84 16.19 0.44
CA PRO A 51 -12.32 17.30 1.23
C PRO A 51 -11.90 16.82 2.62
N ALA A 52 -10.81 17.39 3.14
CA ALA A 52 -10.49 17.25 4.56
C ALA A 52 -11.53 18.04 5.37
N GLU A 53 -12.08 17.41 6.42
CA GLU A 53 -12.86 18.10 7.45
C GLU A 53 -11.97 18.99 8.32
#